data_AF-A0A975CK20-F1
#
_entry.id   AF-A0A975CK20-F1
#
_cell.length_a   1.000
_cell.length_b   1.000
_cell.length_c   1.000
_cell.angle_alpha   90.00
_cell.angle_beta   90.00
_cell.angle_gamma   90.00
#
_symmetry.space_group_name_H-M   'P 1'
#
loop_
_entity.id
_entity.type
_entity.pdbx_description
1 polymer ?
#
loop_
_entity_poly.entity_id
_entity_poly.type
_entity_poly.pdbx_seq_one_letter_code
_entity_poly.pdbx_strand_id
1 'polypeptide(L)'
;MITNDEKVTFTYLKELNEEIKSGDLTRRENAFAKIQTLDLKHNTGLEMYASYLKGKYFYLKSKEVEELDNLYKAHQNFKRVFTIARNKRKFVKNPKFHFKYAETSYRLSQIVLCLNTADDYDSLAFSVNANASMLFPGNSSIKWLMEKLTESSKISTSL
;
A
#
# COMPACT_ATOMS: atom_id res chain seq x y z
N MET A 1 -39.47 5.81 -1.66
CA MET A 1 -38.05 5.85 -1.24
C MET A 1 -37.24 6.33 -2.43
N ILE A 2 -36.34 7.29 -2.19
CA ILE A 2 -35.70 8.15 -3.20
C ILE A 2 -34.99 7.30 -4.27
N THR A 3 -35.44 7.42 -5.51
CA THR A 3 -34.83 6.89 -6.72
C THR A 3 -33.57 7.68 -7.04
N ASN A 4 -32.41 7.27 -6.52
CA ASN A 4 -31.12 7.81 -6.96
C ASN A 4 -30.65 7.08 -8.23
N ASP A 5 -31.40 7.27 -9.31
CA ASP A 5 -30.99 6.87 -10.66
C ASP A 5 -30.22 8.04 -11.35
N GLU A 6 -29.48 8.83 -10.56
CA GLU A 6 -28.49 9.74 -11.11
C GLU A 6 -27.40 8.91 -11.77
N LYS A 7 -27.46 8.85 -13.10
CA LYS A 7 -26.50 8.14 -13.95
C LYS A 7 -25.11 8.66 -13.66
N VAL A 8 -24.30 7.87 -12.95
CA VAL A 8 -22.91 8.23 -12.61
C VAL A 8 -22.14 8.59 -13.89
N THR A 9 -21.46 9.74 -13.88
CA THR A 9 -20.68 10.23 -15.02
C THR A 9 -19.20 10.39 -14.67
N PHE A 10 -18.36 10.58 -15.69
CA PHE A 10 -16.97 10.97 -15.47
C PHE A 10 -16.84 12.34 -14.79
N THR A 11 -17.76 13.27 -15.04
CA THR A 11 -17.78 14.59 -14.39
C THR A 11 -17.98 14.42 -12.88
N TYR A 12 -18.98 13.63 -12.49
CA TYR A 12 -19.20 13.31 -11.08
C TYR A 12 -17.97 12.66 -10.42
N LEU A 13 -17.35 11.68 -11.07
CA LEU A 13 -16.12 11.07 -10.54
C LEU A 13 -14.95 12.06 -10.48
N LYS A 14 -14.89 13.05 -11.37
CA LYS A 14 -13.87 14.10 -11.32
C LYS A 14 -14.09 15.05 -10.14
N GLU A 15 -15.33 15.36 -9.80
CA GLU A 15 -15.68 16.14 -8.60
C GLU A 15 -15.23 15.39 -7.35
N LEU A 16 -15.61 14.13 -7.20
CA LEU A 16 -15.15 13.29 -6.08
C LEU A 16 -13.62 13.17 -6.01
N ASN A 17 -12.95 13.21 -7.15
CA ASN A 17 -11.49 13.23 -7.19
C ASN A 17 -10.89 14.55 -6.64
N GLU A 18 -11.54 15.69 -6.83
CA GLU A 18 -11.09 16.94 -6.21
C GLU A 18 -11.32 16.92 -4.70
N GLU A 19 -12.44 16.35 -4.25
CA GLU A 19 -12.70 16.10 -2.82
C GLU A 19 -11.63 15.20 -2.19
N ILE A 20 -11.23 14.11 -2.87
CA ILE A 20 -10.16 13.20 -2.42
C ILE A 20 -8.84 13.94 -2.24
N LYS A 21 -8.49 14.83 -3.17
CA LYS A 21 -7.23 15.58 -3.13
C LYS A 21 -7.24 16.71 -2.11
N SER A 22 -8.41 17.05 -1.57
CA SER A 22 -8.51 18.14 -0.61
C SER A 22 -7.66 17.84 0.64
N GLY A 23 -7.18 18.91 1.27
CA GLY A 23 -6.54 18.82 2.59
C GLY A 23 -7.54 18.58 3.73
N ASP A 24 -8.84 18.57 3.42
CA ASP A 24 -9.92 18.33 4.37
C ASP A 24 -10.20 16.83 4.49
N LEU A 25 -9.90 16.27 5.66
CA LEU A 25 -10.08 14.84 5.96
C LEU A 25 -11.55 14.42 5.82
N THR A 26 -12.49 15.24 6.30
CA THR A 26 -13.93 14.92 6.25
C THR A 26 -14.41 14.84 4.81
N ARG A 27 -14.01 15.81 3.97
CA ARG A 27 -14.36 15.81 2.54
C ARG A 27 -13.77 14.60 1.81
N ARG A 28 -12.50 14.27 2.10
CA ARG A 28 -11.82 13.11 1.52
C ARG A 28 -12.50 11.80 1.88
N GLU A 29 -12.80 11.58 3.17
CA GLU A 29 -13.47 10.36 3.65
C GLU A 29 -14.88 10.22 3.07
N ASN A 30 -15.64 11.31 3.02
CA ASN A 30 -16.97 11.32 2.41
C ASN A 30 -16.93 10.98 0.92
N ALA A 31 -15.97 11.52 0.18
CA ALA A 31 -15.80 11.22 -1.23
C ALA A 31 -15.41 9.75 -1.46
N PHE A 32 -14.53 9.21 -0.62
CA PHE A 32 -14.15 7.80 -0.68
C PHE A 32 -15.35 6.88 -0.39
N ALA A 33 -16.11 7.16 0.66
CA ALA A 33 -17.34 6.42 1.00
C ALA A 33 -18.35 6.42 -0.15
N LYS A 34 -18.57 7.58 -0.81
CA LYS A 34 -19.42 7.67 -2.00
C LYS A 34 -18.92 6.78 -3.14
N ILE A 35 -17.61 6.74 -3.42
CA ILE A 35 -17.05 5.89 -4.48
C ILE A 35 -17.23 4.40 -4.17
N GLN A 36 -17.25 4.01 -2.88
CA GLN A 36 -17.44 2.62 -2.50
C GLN A 36 -18.85 2.10 -2.78
N THR A 37 -19.87 2.96 -2.77
CA THR A 37 -21.27 2.55 -2.97
C THR A 37 -21.71 2.52 -4.43
N LEU A 38 -20.89 3.02 -5.37
CA LEU A 38 -21.24 3.06 -6.79
C LEU A 38 -21.19 1.67 -7.45
N ASP A 39 -22.27 1.28 -8.13
CA ASP A 39 -22.26 0.13 -9.04
C ASP A 39 -21.94 0.56 -10.47
N LEU A 40 -20.70 0.30 -10.90
CA LEU A 40 -20.16 0.74 -12.20
C LEU A 40 -19.84 -0.42 -13.14
N LYS A 41 -20.22 -1.66 -12.80
CA LYS A 41 -19.87 -2.88 -13.57
C LYS A 41 -20.33 -2.84 -15.04
N HIS A 42 -21.35 -2.02 -15.31
CA HIS A 42 -21.92 -1.82 -16.65
C HIS A 42 -21.08 -0.85 -17.51
N ASN A 43 -20.23 0.00 -16.92
CA ASN A 43 -19.37 0.93 -17.64
C ASN A 43 -17.90 0.76 -17.26
N THR A 44 -17.15 0.07 -18.12
CA THR A 44 -15.72 -0.22 -17.91
C THR A 44 -14.89 1.05 -17.64
N GLY A 45 -15.19 2.15 -18.33
CA GLY A 45 -14.44 3.39 -18.18
C GLY A 45 -14.60 4.00 -16.79
N LEU A 46 -15.85 4.04 -16.31
CA LEU A 46 -16.18 4.52 -14.97
C LEU A 46 -15.66 3.57 -13.89
N GLU A 47 -15.80 2.26 -14.06
CA GLU A 47 -15.30 1.25 -13.12
C GLU A 47 -13.77 1.35 -12.94
N MET A 48 -13.04 1.48 -14.05
CA MET A 48 -11.60 1.72 -14.04
C MET A 48 -11.26 3.02 -13.31
N TYR A 49 -11.96 4.12 -13.62
CA TYR A 49 -11.65 5.40 -13.00
C TYR A 49 -11.97 5.41 -11.50
N ALA A 50 -13.09 4.84 -11.08
CA ALA A 50 -13.43 4.67 -9.66
C ALA A 50 -12.38 3.83 -8.92
N SER A 51 -11.90 2.73 -9.52
CA SER A 51 -10.81 1.92 -8.94
C SER A 51 -9.53 2.75 -8.79
N TYR A 52 -9.20 3.58 -9.79
CA TYR A 52 -8.09 4.51 -9.70
C TYR A 52 -8.26 5.54 -8.57
N LEU A 53 -9.46 6.07 -8.34
CA LEU A 53 -9.74 7.02 -7.25
C LEU A 53 -9.61 6.37 -5.87
N LYS A 54 -10.10 5.13 -5.71
CA LYS A 54 -9.89 4.34 -4.48
C LYS A 54 -8.40 4.16 -4.21
N GLY A 55 -7.61 3.84 -5.23
CA GLY A 55 -6.16 3.73 -5.12
C GLY A 55 -5.49 5.05 -4.75
N LYS A 56 -5.95 6.18 -5.32
CA LYS A 56 -5.45 7.51 -4.97
C LYS A 56 -5.69 7.86 -3.51
N TYR A 57 -6.88 7.58 -2.98
CA TYR A 57 -7.20 7.81 -1.57
C TYR A 57 -6.20 7.10 -0.65
N PHE A 58 -5.99 5.80 -0.85
CA PHE A 58 -5.03 5.03 -0.04
C PHE A 58 -3.58 5.51 -0.23
N TYR A 59 -3.21 5.90 -1.45
CA TYR A 59 -1.89 6.45 -1.72
C TYR A 59 -1.64 7.80 -1.03
N LEU A 60 -2.68 8.61 -0.81
CA LEU A 60 -2.57 9.83 -0.01
C LEU A 60 -2.42 9.48 1.47
N LYS A 61 -3.24 8.55 2.00
CA LYS A 61 -3.10 8.06 3.37
C LYS A 61 -1.73 7.49 3.68
N SER A 62 -1.14 6.73 2.75
CA SER A 62 0.20 6.16 2.93
C SER A 62 1.30 7.22 3.03
N LYS A 63 1.05 8.46 2.58
CA LYS A 63 1.99 9.58 2.72
C LYS A 63 1.84 10.33 4.04
N GLU A 64 0.69 10.21 4.70
CA GLU A 64 0.39 10.94 5.94
C GLU A 64 0.88 10.17 7.16
N VAL A 65 0.75 8.84 7.14
CA VAL A 65 0.98 7.99 8.32
C VAL A 65 2.02 6.88 8.08
N GLU A 66 2.78 6.91 6.97
CA GLU A 66 3.75 5.87 6.56
C GLU A 66 3.26 4.41 6.72
N GLU A 67 1.95 4.17 6.55
CA GLU A 67 1.41 2.82 6.68
C GLU A 67 1.63 2.03 5.38
N LEU A 68 2.50 1.02 5.43
CA LEU A 68 2.72 0.01 4.39
C LEU A 68 1.40 -0.58 3.86
N ASP A 69 0.45 -0.84 4.76
CA ASP A 69 -0.88 -1.36 4.42
C ASP A 69 -1.65 -0.42 3.47
N ASN A 70 -1.59 0.89 3.68
CA ASN A 70 -2.21 1.86 2.77
C ASN A 70 -1.51 1.87 1.40
N LEU A 71 -0.18 1.74 1.35
CA LEU A 71 0.54 1.63 0.08
C LEU A 71 0.15 0.35 -0.67
N TYR A 72 -0.01 -0.76 0.04
CA TYR A 72 -0.48 -2.03 -0.53
C TYR A 72 -1.93 -1.93 -1.04
N LYS A 73 -2.85 -1.37 -0.27
CA LYS A 73 -4.24 -1.10 -0.69
C LYS A 73 -4.29 -0.20 -1.92
N ALA A 74 -3.43 0.81 -2.00
CA ALA A 74 -3.29 1.65 -3.19
C ALA A 74 -2.87 0.83 -4.41
N HIS A 75 -1.82 0.01 -4.28
CA HIS A 75 -1.33 -0.88 -5.33
C HIS A 75 -2.42 -1.82 -5.85
N GLN A 76 -3.17 -2.48 -4.97
CA GLN A 76 -4.25 -3.40 -5.37
C GLN A 76 -5.34 -2.70 -6.18
N ASN A 77 -5.71 -1.47 -5.80
CA ASN A 77 -6.68 -0.68 -6.54
C ASN A 77 -6.14 -0.21 -7.90
N PHE A 78 -4.86 0.14 -8.01
CA PHE A 78 -4.25 0.45 -9.30
C PHE A 78 -4.15 -0.79 -10.21
N LYS A 79 -3.77 -1.95 -9.67
CA LYS A 79 -3.79 -3.25 -10.36
C LYS A 79 -5.20 -3.61 -10.85
N ARG A 80 -6.23 -3.28 -10.06
CA ARG A 80 -7.64 -3.55 -10.40
C ARG A 80 -8.05 -2.85 -11.70
N VAL A 81 -7.53 -1.66 -12.01
CA VAL A 81 -7.77 -0.97 -13.29
C VAL A 81 -7.41 -1.86 -14.48
N PHE A 82 -6.23 -2.48 -14.45
CA PHE A 82 -5.75 -3.38 -15.51
C PHE A 82 -6.52 -4.69 -15.55
N THR A 83 -6.93 -5.18 -14.38
CA THR A 83 -7.78 -6.39 -14.27
C THR A 83 -9.14 -6.16 -14.92
N ILE A 84 -9.78 -5.02 -14.65
CA ILE A 84 -11.06 -4.62 -15.27
C ILE A 84 -10.91 -4.52 -16.79
N ALA A 85 -9.88 -3.82 -17.25
CA ALA A 85 -9.61 -3.65 -18.67
C ALA A 85 -9.42 -5.01 -19.37
N ARG A 86 -8.60 -5.90 -18.79
CA ARG A 86 -8.35 -7.26 -19.30
C ARG A 86 -9.63 -8.07 -19.37
N ASN A 87 -10.43 -8.11 -18.30
CA ASN A 87 -11.67 -8.88 -18.23
C ASN A 87 -12.70 -8.44 -19.26
N LYS A 88 -12.67 -7.17 -19.67
CA LYS A 88 -13.56 -6.60 -20.69
C LYS A 88 -12.89 -6.47 -22.07
N ARG A 89 -11.71 -7.08 -22.27
CA ARG A 89 -10.90 -7.04 -23.51
C ARG A 89 -10.64 -5.61 -24.01
N LYS A 90 -10.36 -4.68 -23.10
CA LYS A 90 -10.02 -3.28 -23.40
C LYS A 90 -8.56 -2.98 -23.06
N PHE A 91 -8.00 -1.98 -23.74
CA PHE A 91 -6.66 -1.48 -23.45
C PHE A 91 -6.71 -0.28 -22.49
N VAL A 92 -5.78 -0.23 -21.54
CA VAL A 92 -5.59 0.91 -20.65
C VAL A 92 -4.77 1.98 -21.38
N LYS A 93 -5.43 3.06 -21.83
CA LYS A 93 -4.78 4.15 -22.58
C LYS A 93 -4.24 5.28 -21.71
N ASN A 94 -4.72 5.43 -20.47
CA ASN A 94 -4.34 6.57 -19.63
C ASN A 94 -2.96 6.33 -18.98
N PRO A 95 -1.92 7.13 -19.29
CA PRO A 95 -0.57 6.92 -18.76
C PRO A 95 -0.49 7.05 -17.23
N LYS A 96 -1.39 7.82 -16.60
CA LYS A 96 -1.44 7.95 -15.14
C LYS A 96 -1.74 6.62 -14.45
N PHE A 97 -2.52 5.74 -15.09
CA PHE A 97 -2.85 4.42 -14.53
C PHE A 97 -1.60 3.52 -14.53
N HIS A 98 -0.84 3.53 -15.63
CA HIS A 98 0.44 2.82 -15.74
C HIS A 98 1.44 3.33 -14.72
N PHE A 99 1.64 4.65 -14.68
CA PHE A 99 2.58 5.26 -13.75
C PHE A 99 2.25 4.90 -12.30
N LYS A 100 1.00 5.04 -11.86
CA LYS A 100 0.65 4.76 -10.45
C LYS A 100 0.77 3.29 -10.09
N TYR A 101 0.44 2.39 -11.01
CA TYR A 101 0.66 0.97 -10.77
C TYR A 101 2.15 0.63 -10.68
N ALA A 102 2.97 1.13 -11.61
CA ALA A 102 4.41 0.92 -11.60
C ALA A 102 5.08 1.56 -10.36
N GLU A 103 4.74 2.80 -10.04
CA GLU A 103 5.28 3.53 -8.89
C GLU A 103 5.03 2.79 -7.58
N THR A 104 3.78 2.35 -7.35
CA THR A 104 3.44 1.62 -6.11
C THR A 104 4.09 0.25 -6.07
N SER A 105 4.23 -0.43 -7.21
CA SER A 105 4.97 -1.71 -7.30
C SER A 105 6.45 -1.52 -6.93
N TYR A 106 7.08 -0.48 -7.46
CA TYR A 106 8.48 -0.14 -7.17
C TYR A 106 8.68 0.21 -5.69
N ARG A 107 7.82 1.07 -5.12
CA ARG A 107 7.92 1.43 -3.70
C ARG A 107 7.77 0.21 -2.79
N LEU A 108 6.81 -0.67 -3.08
CA LEU A 108 6.64 -1.92 -2.33
C LEU A 108 7.86 -2.83 -2.47
N SER A 109 8.49 -2.91 -3.65
CA SER A 109 9.71 -3.72 -3.82
C SER A 109 10.89 -3.18 -3.03
N GLN A 110 11.02 -1.85 -2.90
CA GLN A 110 12.05 -1.25 -2.04
C GLN A 110 11.81 -1.60 -0.57
N ILE A 111 10.57 -1.57 -0.10
CA ILE A 111 10.24 -1.93 1.29
C ILE A 111 10.54 -3.41 1.56
N VAL A 112 10.12 -4.31 0.65
CA VAL A 112 10.42 -5.74 0.77
C VAL A 112 11.93 -6.01 0.75
N LEU A 113 12.67 -5.31 -0.12
CA LEU A 113 14.13 -5.41 -0.15
C LEU A 113 14.73 -4.96 1.20
N CYS A 114 14.30 -3.82 1.74
CA CYS A 114 14.77 -3.33 3.04
C CYS A 114 14.51 -4.35 4.16
N LEU A 115 13.31 -4.94 4.21
CA LEU A 115 12.96 -5.96 5.21
C LEU A 115 13.85 -7.20 5.07
N ASN A 116 14.01 -7.74 3.86
CA ASN A 116 14.89 -8.88 3.63
C ASN A 116 16.34 -8.57 4.02
N THR A 117 16.86 -7.39 3.66
CA THR A 117 18.24 -7.02 4.05
C THR A 117 18.39 -6.82 5.54
N ALA A 118 17.35 -6.36 6.25
CA ALA A 118 17.36 -6.26 7.70
C ALA A 118 17.46 -7.65 8.33
N ASP A 119 16.70 -8.62 7.84
CA ASP A 119 16.78 -10.01 8.30
C ASP A 119 18.17 -10.62 8.06
N ASP A 120 18.80 -10.33 6.91
CA ASP A 120 20.16 -10.77 6.60
C ASP A 120 21.19 -10.16 7.57
N TYR A 121 21.08 -8.87 7.87
CA TYR A 121 21.97 -8.19 8.82
C TYR A 121 21.77 -8.65 10.26
N ASP A 122 20.53 -8.89 10.69
CA ASP A 122 20.22 -9.45 12.00
C ASP A 122 20.79 -10.86 12.15
N SER A 123 20.63 -11.71 11.12
CA SER A 123 21.20 -13.05 11.07
C SER A 123 22.72 -13.04 11.13
N LEU A 124 23.35 -12.12 10.39
CA LEU A 124 24.81 -11.94 10.41
C LEU A 124 25.29 -11.46 11.78
N ALA A 125 24.63 -10.46 12.37
CA ALA A 125 24.95 -9.93 13.69
C ALA A 125 24.86 -11.03 14.76
N PHE A 126 23.82 -11.87 14.69
CA PHE A 126 23.67 -13.03 15.57
C PHE A 126 24.83 -14.02 15.41
N SER A 127 25.14 -14.42 14.18
CA SER A 127 26.23 -15.37 13.90
C SER A 127 27.59 -14.86 14.40
N VAL A 128 27.92 -13.59 14.11
CA VAL A 128 29.16 -12.95 14.57
C VAL A 128 29.22 -12.91 16.09
N ASN A 129 28.13 -12.49 16.75
CA ASN A 129 28.11 -12.34 18.21
C ASN A 129 28.07 -13.69 18.95
N ALA A 130 27.48 -14.73 18.35
CA ALA A 130 27.51 -16.10 18.86
C ALA A 130 28.93 -16.65 18.89
N ASN A 131 29.68 -16.47 17.81
CA ASN A 131 31.10 -16.84 17.76
C ASN A 131 31.93 -16.05 18.78
N ALA A 132 31.69 -14.73 18.90
CA ALA A 132 32.37 -13.89 19.88
C ALA A 132 32.06 -14.33 21.34
N SER A 133 30.84 -14.79 21.60
CA SER A 133 30.42 -15.29 22.93
C SER A 133 31.18 -16.54 23.35
N MET A 134 31.55 -17.40 22.40
CA MET A 134 32.40 -18.58 22.66
C MET A 134 33.84 -18.19 23.02
N LEU A 135 34.38 -17.16 22.36
CA LEU A 135 35.75 -16.69 22.55
C LEU A 135 35.90 -15.81 23.80
N PHE A 136 34.86 -15.03 24.13
CA PHE A 136 34.89 -14.01 25.20
C PHE A 136 33.67 -14.13 26.13
N PRO A 137 33.47 -15.26 26.83
CA PRO A 137 32.24 -15.56 27.57
C PRO A 137 32.00 -14.65 28.79
N GLY A 138 33.01 -13.89 29.25
CA GLY A 138 32.90 -12.94 30.34
C GLY A 138 32.56 -11.51 29.90
N ASN A 139 32.58 -11.22 28.61
CA ASN A 139 32.45 -9.85 28.10
C ASN A 139 31.00 -9.35 28.19
N SER A 140 30.79 -8.22 28.88
CA SER A 140 29.46 -7.66 29.11
C SER A 140 28.80 -7.10 27.85
N SER A 141 29.55 -6.53 26.92
CA SER A 141 29.02 -6.00 25.65
C SER A 141 28.50 -7.11 24.74
N ILE A 142 29.22 -8.23 24.65
CA ILE A 142 28.83 -9.39 23.86
C ILE A 142 27.56 -10.04 24.44
N LYS A 143 27.48 -10.18 25.77
CA LYS A 143 26.28 -10.68 26.45
C LYS A 143 25.06 -9.78 26.21
N TRP A 144 25.22 -8.47 26.40
CA TRP A 144 24.15 -7.50 26.14
C TRP A 144 23.64 -7.59 24.70
N LEU A 145 24.55 -7.66 23.72
CA LEU A 145 24.16 -7.76 22.33
C LEU A 145 23.44 -9.08 22.02
N MET A 146 23.87 -10.19 22.65
CA MET A 146 23.22 -11.49 22.48
C MET A 146 21.78 -11.45 22.99
N GLU A 147 21.56 -10.89 24.18
CA GLU A 147 20.22 -10.69 24.76
C GLU A 147 19.33 -9.90 23.80
N LYS A 148 19.82 -8.77 23.28
CA LYS A 148 19.08 -7.92 22.33
C LYS A 148 18.70 -8.65 21.04
N LEU A 149 19.62 -9.41 20.45
CA LEU A 149 19.36 -10.15 19.21
C LEU A 149 18.35 -11.29 19.42
N THR A 150 18.39 -11.97 20.58
CA THR A 150 17.36 -12.98 20.92
C THR A 150 16.00 -12.38 21.23
N GLU A 151 15.91 -11.17 21.79
CA GLU A 151 14.64 -10.46 22.00
C GLU A 151 13.97 -10.12 20.67
N SER A 152 14.72 -9.55 19.71
CA SER A 152 14.20 -9.19 18.38
C SER A 152 13.68 -10.39 17.59
N SER A 153 14.35 -11.55 17.69
CA SER A 153 13.94 -12.78 16.99
C SER A 153 12.56 -13.30 17.39
N LYS A 154 12.12 -13.06 18.63
CA LYS A 154 10.81 -13.50 19.14
C LYS A 154 9.65 -12.66 18.62
N ILE A 155 9.90 -11.39 18.29
CA ILE A 155 8.90 -10.44 17.81
C ILE A 155 8.56 -10.73 16.34
N SER A 156 9.55 -11.15 15.53
CA SER A 156 9.37 -11.42 14.10
C SER A 156 8.47 -12.65 13.81
N THR A 157 8.37 -13.61 14.72
CA THR A 157 7.47 -14.79 14.63
C THR A 157 6.00 -14.53 15.01
N SER A 158 5.66 -13.30 15.40
CA SER A 158 4.32 -12.96 15.94
C SER A 158 3.51 -11.98 15.07
N LEU A 159 3.97 -11.68 13.85
CA LEU A 159 3.24 -10.95 12.80
C LEU A 159 2.80 -11.92 11.68
#